data_AF-A0A1I7H4R9-F1
#
_entry.id   AF-A0A1I7H4R9-F1
#
_cell.length_a   1.000
_cell.length_b   1.000
_cell.length_c   1.000
_cell.angle_alpha   90.00
_cell.angle_beta   90.00
_cell.angle_gamma   90.00
#
_symmetry.space_group_name_H-M   'P 1'
#
loop_
_entity.id
_entity.type
_entity.pdbx_description
1 polymer ?
#
loop_
_entity_poly.entity_id
_entity_poly.type
_entity_poly.pdbx_seq_one_letter_code
_entity_poly.pdbx_strand_id
1 'polypeptide(L)'
;MSRYNTPFEIHVHGEVPLRPDVSFEQLQEALKPLWKYAGSKSLAAGAASAYEEEPGIRFDANKHLLQMCWTVPGDEDFRQALDEMCMGLNDLAEAGAPIEVTFYDSDFDEEEGADEEEARDDFAMYFVGPTPAAIMQVQRDLLVQDMIGLMERHFDGSELGEVVAAVDKLFEQRFDALVNSMQLGKPPRGLGGPQGGSGHGGGRKPRHLH
;
A
#
# COMPACT_ATOMS: atom_id res chain seq x y z
N MET A 1 -6.22 4.28 34.41
CA MET A 1 -5.57 4.31 33.09
C MET A 1 -6.44 3.46 32.20
N SER A 2 -7.13 4.08 31.25
CA SER A 2 -7.93 3.39 30.26
C SER A 2 -7.03 2.36 29.57
N ARG A 3 -7.35 1.07 29.73
CA ARG A 3 -6.84 0.04 28.84
C ARG A 3 -7.39 0.43 27.47
N TYR A 4 -6.51 0.79 26.54
CA TYR A 4 -6.89 0.80 25.14
C TYR A 4 -7.27 -0.65 24.84
N ASN A 5 -8.55 -0.92 24.57
CA ASN A 5 -8.92 -2.23 24.04
C ASN A 5 -8.24 -2.29 22.69
N THR A 6 -7.37 -3.27 22.48
CA THR A 6 -6.81 -3.57 21.16
C THR A 6 -7.60 -4.76 20.65
N PRO A 7 -8.73 -4.52 19.95
CA PRO A 7 -9.64 -5.60 19.55
C PRO A 7 -9.02 -6.53 18.51
N PHE A 8 -7.89 -6.16 17.89
CA PHE A 8 -7.27 -6.97 16.86
C PHE A 8 -5.85 -7.41 17.21
N GLU A 9 -5.56 -8.66 16.88
CA GLU A 9 -4.23 -9.13 16.58
C GLU A 9 -3.97 -8.98 15.07
N ILE A 10 -3.03 -8.10 14.72
CA ILE A 10 -2.80 -7.71 13.33
C ILE A 10 -1.52 -8.33 12.81
N HIS A 11 -1.62 -9.10 11.74
CA HIS A 11 -0.51 -9.77 11.07
C HIS A 11 -0.15 -9.01 9.80
N VAL A 12 1.13 -8.64 9.65
CA VAL A 12 1.64 -7.92 8.48
C VAL A 12 2.76 -8.71 7.81
N HIS A 13 2.48 -9.22 6.61
CA HIS A 13 3.36 -10.08 5.83
C HIS A 13 3.72 -9.44 4.50
N GLY A 14 5.00 -9.46 4.13
CA GLY A 14 5.41 -9.00 2.81
C GLY A 14 6.92 -8.91 2.62
N GLU A 15 7.33 -8.95 1.36
CA GLU A 15 8.72 -8.71 0.96
C GLU A 15 8.76 -7.59 -0.07
N VAL A 16 9.46 -6.50 0.25
CA VAL A 16 9.57 -5.32 -0.61
C VAL A 16 11.02 -5.20 -1.09
N PRO A 17 11.30 -5.47 -2.38
CA PRO A 17 12.58 -5.17 -2.99
C PRO A 17 12.82 -3.66 -2.95
N LEU A 18 13.95 -3.24 -2.39
CA LEU A 18 14.34 -1.86 -2.22
C LEU A 18 15.42 -1.50 -3.22
N ARG A 19 15.49 -0.23 -3.62
CA ARG A 19 16.60 0.21 -4.45
C ARG A 19 17.95 0.03 -3.75
N PRO A 20 19.04 -0.20 -4.50
CA PRO A 20 20.36 -0.40 -3.92
C PRO A 20 20.90 0.76 -3.07
N ASP A 21 20.40 1.98 -3.31
CA ASP A 21 20.82 3.21 -2.64
C ASP A 21 20.00 3.54 -1.38
N VAL A 22 19.00 2.73 -1.02
CA VAL A 22 18.17 2.95 0.17
C VAL A 22 19.01 2.78 1.43
N SER A 23 19.08 3.87 2.21
CA SER A 23 19.70 3.87 3.52
C SER A 23 18.74 3.39 4.62
N PHE A 24 19.31 2.92 5.73
CA PHE A 24 18.52 2.57 6.91
C PHE A 24 17.73 3.76 7.48
N GLU A 25 18.22 4.98 7.35
CA GLU A 25 17.52 6.19 7.81
C GLU A 25 16.25 6.46 7.00
N GLN A 26 16.33 6.35 5.67
CA GLN A 26 15.17 6.47 4.79
C GLN A 26 14.12 5.39 5.12
N LEU A 27 14.58 4.16 5.33
CA LEU A 27 13.71 3.05 5.69
C LEU A 27 13.05 3.27 7.07
N GLN A 28 13.80 3.76 8.05
CA GLN A 28 13.27 4.06 9.38
C GLN A 28 12.20 5.15 9.35
N GLU A 29 12.35 6.17 8.50
CA GLU A 29 11.33 7.20 8.32
C GLU A 29 10.11 6.68 7.56
N ALA A 30 10.28 5.82 6.54
CA ALA A 30 9.15 5.20 5.83
C ALA A 30 8.33 4.25 6.74
N LEU A 31 8.99 3.52 7.64
CA LEU A 31 8.35 2.58 8.57
C LEU A 31 7.89 3.24 9.89
N LYS A 32 8.03 4.55 10.00
CA LYS A 32 7.66 5.34 11.19
C LYS A 32 6.24 5.21 11.66
N PRO A 33 5.23 5.18 10.77
CA PRO A 33 3.86 4.96 11.19
C PRO A 33 3.69 3.66 12.00
N LEU A 34 4.33 2.56 11.57
CA LEU A 34 4.21 1.26 12.23
C LEU A 34 4.83 1.24 13.62
N TRP A 35 6.11 1.59 13.76
CA TRP A 35 6.77 1.49 15.06
C TRP A 35 6.28 2.56 16.03
N LYS A 36 5.75 3.70 15.54
CA LYS A 36 5.05 4.65 16.42
C LYS A 36 3.72 4.11 16.91
N TYR A 37 2.98 3.43 16.03
CA TYR A 37 1.71 2.78 16.39
C TYR A 37 1.93 1.77 17.52
N ALA A 38 2.97 0.94 17.39
CA ALA A 38 3.42 0.01 18.43
C ALA A 38 4.00 0.67 19.70
N GLY A 39 3.89 1.99 19.87
CA GLY A 39 4.37 2.73 21.03
C GLY A 39 5.90 2.81 21.16
N SER A 40 6.64 2.45 20.12
CA SER A 40 8.10 2.39 20.11
C SER A 40 8.74 3.73 19.71
N LYS A 41 10.00 3.93 20.10
CA LYS A 41 10.76 5.17 19.83
C LYS A 41 11.63 5.11 18.57
N SER A 42 11.76 3.92 17.99
CA SER A 42 12.61 3.66 16.81
C SER A 42 12.20 2.33 16.16
N LEU A 43 12.59 2.12 14.91
CA LEU A 43 12.37 0.86 14.20
C LEU A 43 13.01 -0.32 14.96
N ALA A 44 14.25 -0.18 15.43
CA ALA A 44 14.93 -1.26 16.16
C ALA A 44 14.20 -1.70 17.44
N ALA A 45 13.43 -0.80 18.07
CA ALA A 45 12.66 -1.11 19.27
C ALA A 45 11.27 -1.67 18.95
N GLY A 46 10.68 -1.29 17.81
CA GLY A 46 9.32 -1.68 17.41
C GLY A 46 9.25 -2.75 16.34
N ALA A 47 10.39 -3.25 15.85
CA ALA A 47 10.45 -4.24 14.78
C ALA A 47 10.19 -5.68 15.26
N ALA A 48 10.31 -5.96 16.56
CA ALA A 48 10.00 -7.26 17.11
C ALA A 48 8.50 -7.54 16.97
N SER A 49 8.16 -8.77 16.57
CA SER A 49 6.78 -9.23 16.57
C SER A 49 6.30 -9.53 17.99
N ALA A 50 4.97 -9.58 18.19
CA ALA A 50 4.35 -10.07 19.40
C ALA A 50 4.75 -11.53 19.72
N TYR A 51 5.00 -12.34 18.69
CA TYR A 51 5.44 -13.73 18.79
C TYR A 51 6.96 -13.84 18.61
N GLU A 52 7.65 -14.58 19.50
CA GLU A 52 9.13 -14.66 19.51
C GLU A 52 9.71 -15.43 18.32
N GLU A 53 8.93 -16.37 17.78
CA GLU A 53 9.26 -17.18 16.61
C GLU A 53 9.22 -16.37 15.31
N GLU A 54 8.49 -15.27 15.28
CA GLU A 54 8.35 -14.42 14.11
C GLU A 54 9.55 -13.48 13.98
N PRO A 55 10.12 -13.35 12.77
CA PRO A 55 11.33 -12.59 12.58
C PRO A 55 11.13 -11.08 12.76
N GLY A 56 9.89 -10.58 12.71
CA GLY A 56 9.53 -9.18 12.79
C GLY A 56 9.79 -8.43 11.49
N ILE A 57 10.06 -7.13 11.60
CA ILE A 57 10.45 -6.28 10.49
C ILE A 57 11.97 -6.31 10.34
N ARG A 58 12.47 -6.76 9.18
CA ARG A 58 13.90 -6.91 8.91
C ARG A 58 14.32 -6.23 7.62
N PHE A 59 15.51 -5.64 7.64
CA PHE A 59 16.16 -5.10 6.45
C PHE A 59 17.45 -5.89 6.18
N ASP A 60 17.48 -6.59 5.04
CA ASP A 60 18.69 -7.22 4.52
C ASP A 60 19.38 -6.25 3.55
N ALA A 61 20.42 -5.57 4.04
CA ALA A 61 21.17 -4.60 3.25
C ALA A 61 21.97 -5.22 2.09
N ASN A 62 22.31 -6.52 2.16
CA ASN A 62 23.05 -7.19 1.08
C ASN A 62 22.13 -7.59 -0.06
N LYS A 63 20.87 -7.95 0.26
CA LYS A 63 19.83 -8.29 -0.72
C LYS A 63 18.98 -7.09 -1.13
N HIS A 64 19.15 -5.94 -0.47
CA HIS A 64 18.28 -4.78 -0.60
C HIS A 64 16.81 -5.15 -0.42
N LEU A 65 16.49 -5.88 0.64
CA LEU A 65 15.17 -6.45 0.86
C LEU A 65 14.61 -6.03 2.22
N LEU A 66 13.42 -5.44 2.23
CA LEU A 66 12.60 -5.30 3.43
C LEU A 66 11.71 -6.54 3.55
N GLN A 67 11.80 -7.24 4.67
CA GLN A 67 10.95 -8.37 5.01
C GLN A 67 10.08 -8.01 6.20
N MET A 68 8.79 -8.33 6.11
CA MET A 68 7.81 -8.15 7.18
C MET A 68 7.18 -9.51 7.45
N CYS A 69 7.37 -10.00 8.66
CA CYS A 69 6.55 -11.02 9.27
C CYS A 69 6.35 -10.57 10.72
N TRP A 70 5.38 -9.69 10.89
CA TRP A 70 5.24 -8.84 12.07
C TRP A 70 3.80 -8.83 12.56
N THR A 71 3.64 -9.21 13.82
CA THR A 71 2.37 -9.23 14.52
C THR A 71 2.34 -8.17 15.61
N VAL A 72 1.25 -7.41 15.68
CA VAL A 72 1.05 -6.31 16.62
C VAL A 72 -0.39 -6.26 17.12
N PRO A 73 -0.64 -5.98 18.41
CA PRO A 73 -1.98 -5.67 18.88
C PRO A 73 -2.39 -4.27 18.40
N GLY A 74 -3.63 -4.12 17.94
CA GLY A 74 -4.12 -2.85 17.42
C GLY A 74 -5.64 -2.77 17.31
N ASP A 75 -6.10 -1.75 16.59
CA ASP A 75 -7.49 -1.42 16.31
C ASP A 75 -7.64 -1.00 14.82
N GLU A 76 -8.84 -0.62 14.40
CA GLU A 76 -9.13 -0.26 13.00
C GLU A 76 -8.27 0.90 12.46
N ASP A 77 -7.81 1.78 13.34
CA ASP A 77 -6.98 2.95 13.02
C ASP A 77 -5.57 2.57 12.50
N PHE A 78 -5.15 1.32 12.68
CA PHE A 78 -3.90 0.79 12.10
C PHE A 78 -3.88 0.88 10.57
N ARG A 79 -5.05 0.86 9.91
CA ARG A 79 -5.15 1.06 8.45
C ARG A 79 -4.54 2.38 7.99
N GLN A 80 -4.66 3.44 8.79
CA GLN A 80 -4.02 4.72 8.49
C GLN A 80 -2.49 4.60 8.54
N ALA A 81 -1.95 3.86 9.52
CA ALA A 81 -0.51 3.64 9.62
C ALA A 81 0.02 2.85 8.41
N LEU A 82 -0.75 1.88 7.92
CA LEU A 82 -0.44 1.12 6.70
C LEU A 82 -0.45 2.01 5.46
N ASP A 83 -1.44 2.89 5.30
CA ASP A 83 -1.51 3.83 4.17
C ASP A 83 -0.28 4.76 4.16
N GLU A 84 0.06 5.35 5.31
CA GLU A 84 1.22 6.24 5.45
C GLU A 84 2.54 5.50 5.18
N MET A 85 2.67 4.25 5.67
CA MET A 85 3.81 3.40 5.37
C MET A 85 3.92 3.11 3.87
N CYS A 86 2.81 2.73 3.22
CA CYS A 86 2.80 2.44 1.79
C CYS A 86 3.23 3.65 0.96
N MET A 87 2.77 4.85 1.33
CA MET A 87 3.23 6.09 0.69
C MET A 87 4.74 6.29 0.83
N GLY A 88 5.30 6.02 2.02
CA GLY A 88 6.74 6.12 2.27
C GLY A 88 7.57 5.06 1.52
N LEU A 89 7.04 3.85 1.36
CA LEU A 89 7.72 2.74 0.70
C LEU A 89 7.74 2.86 -0.83
N ASN A 90 6.74 3.51 -1.45
CA ASN A 90 6.70 3.70 -2.90
C ASN A 90 8.00 4.31 -3.44
N ASP A 91 8.50 5.36 -2.78
CA ASP A 91 9.73 6.05 -3.15
C ASP A 91 11.00 5.29 -2.77
N LEU A 92 10.94 4.13 -2.11
CA LEU A 92 12.10 3.30 -1.76
C LEU A 92 12.14 1.98 -2.53
N ALA A 93 10.98 1.50 -2.96
CA ALA A 93 10.83 0.24 -3.68
C ALA A 93 11.57 0.26 -5.03
N GLU A 94 12.20 -0.85 -5.39
CA GLU A 94 12.79 -1.10 -6.70
C GLU A 94 11.74 -1.62 -7.70
N ALA A 95 10.80 -2.44 -7.21
CA ALA A 95 9.74 -3.06 -7.99
C ALA A 95 8.41 -3.03 -7.23
N GLY A 96 7.32 -3.41 -7.90
CA GLY A 96 6.03 -3.59 -7.25
C GLY A 96 6.08 -4.78 -6.27
N ALA A 97 5.47 -4.63 -5.10
CA ALA A 97 5.40 -5.68 -4.09
C ALA A 97 4.04 -5.70 -3.37
N PRO A 98 3.46 -6.88 -3.09
CA PRO A 98 2.29 -7.01 -2.24
C PRO A 98 2.69 -7.02 -0.76
N ILE A 99 1.79 -6.51 0.08
CA ILE A 99 1.84 -6.60 1.54
C ILE A 99 0.47 -7.10 1.99
N GLU A 100 0.46 -8.29 2.58
CA GLU A 100 -0.70 -8.96 3.15
C GLU A 100 -0.91 -8.50 4.58
N VAL A 101 -2.14 -8.12 4.92
CA VAL A 101 -2.51 -7.74 6.28
C VAL A 101 -3.78 -8.47 6.69
N THR A 102 -3.75 -9.13 7.85
CA THR A 102 -4.91 -9.78 8.44
C THR A 102 -5.19 -9.18 9.81
N PHE A 103 -6.46 -8.86 10.09
CA PHE A 103 -6.95 -8.41 11.38
C PHE A 103 -7.76 -9.55 12.01
N TYR A 104 -7.20 -10.23 13.01
CA TYR A 104 -7.90 -11.25 13.79
C TYR A 104 -8.54 -10.61 15.02
N ASP A 105 -9.83 -10.86 15.23
CA ASP A 105 -10.53 -10.40 16.42
C ASP A 105 -10.01 -11.14 17.66
N SER A 106 -9.41 -10.41 18.61
CA SER A 106 -8.83 -10.97 19.82
C SER A 106 -9.87 -11.31 20.89
N ASP A 107 -11.10 -10.78 20.78
CA ASP A 107 -12.19 -10.99 21.75
C ASP A 107 -13.12 -12.15 21.33
N PHE A 108 -12.93 -12.74 20.14
CA PHE A 108 -13.66 -13.92 19.69
C PHE A 108 -13.11 -15.20 20.34
N ASP A 109 -13.37 -15.38 21.63
CA ASP A 109 -13.08 -16.62 22.36
C ASP A 109 -14.04 -17.74 21.88
N GLU A 110 -13.50 -18.85 21.38
CA GLU A 110 -14.26 -20.04 20.94
C GLU A 110 -15.19 -20.65 22.02
N GLU A 111 -15.07 -20.24 23.30
CA GLU A 111 -15.83 -20.78 24.44
C GLU A 111 -17.17 -20.08 24.72
N GLU A 112 -17.42 -18.84 24.28
CA GLU A 112 -18.71 -18.15 24.48
C GLU A 112 -19.61 -18.28 23.24
N GLY A 113 -20.23 -19.46 23.13
CA GLY A 113 -21.30 -19.68 22.16
C GLY A 113 -22.48 -18.74 22.39
N ALA A 114 -22.88 -18.08 21.29
CA ALA A 114 -24.08 -17.28 21.07
C ALA A 114 -23.97 -15.78 21.35
N ASP A 115 -23.40 -15.06 20.38
CA ASP A 115 -24.15 -14.06 19.63
C ASP A 115 -23.74 -14.15 18.15
N GLU A 116 -24.65 -13.88 17.22
CA GLU A 116 -24.47 -13.95 15.76
C GLU A 116 -23.53 -12.85 15.22
N GLU A 117 -22.44 -12.54 15.92
CA GLU A 117 -21.36 -11.71 15.39
C GLU A 117 -20.37 -12.67 14.72
N GLU A 118 -20.55 -12.90 13.42
CA GLU A 118 -19.53 -13.57 12.59
C GLU A 118 -18.15 -12.97 12.92
N ALA A 119 -17.19 -13.78 13.37
CA ALA A 119 -15.80 -13.37 13.48
C ALA A 119 -15.38 -12.73 12.15
N ARG A 120 -15.15 -11.41 12.17
CA ARG A 120 -14.81 -10.64 10.97
C ARG A 120 -13.29 -10.56 10.87
N ASP A 121 -12.67 -11.70 10.56
CA ASP A 121 -11.30 -11.69 10.07
C ASP A 121 -11.28 -10.83 8.80
N ASP A 122 -10.68 -9.63 8.88
CA ASP A 122 -10.54 -8.74 7.73
C ASP A 122 -9.18 -8.95 7.10
N PHE A 123 -9.18 -9.24 5.80
CA PHE A 123 -7.98 -9.44 5.00
C PHE A 123 -7.85 -8.30 3.98
N ALA A 124 -6.72 -7.59 4.05
CA ALA A 124 -6.42 -6.49 3.17
C ALA A 124 -5.09 -6.71 2.43
N MET A 125 -5.11 -6.40 1.14
CA MET A 125 -3.91 -6.38 0.30
C MET A 125 -3.49 -4.95 0.00
N TYR A 126 -2.27 -4.62 0.41
CA TYR A 126 -1.61 -3.37 0.08
C TYR A 126 -0.57 -3.61 -1.00
N PHE A 127 -0.38 -2.63 -1.87
CA PHE A 127 0.61 -2.73 -2.95
C PHE A 127 1.47 -1.47 -2.95
N VAL A 128 2.78 -1.66 -2.94
CA VAL A 128 3.78 -0.59 -3.00
C VAL A 128 4.61 -0.73 -4.26
N GLY A 129 5.14 0.38 -4.78
CA GLY A 129 6.05 0.35 -5.91
C GLY A 129 6.45 1.74 -6.40
N PRO A 130 7.54 1.84 -7.18
CA PRO A 130 8.12 3.11 -7.61
C PRO A 130 7.24 3.90 -8.59
N THR A 131 6.28 3.24 -9.23
CA THR A 131 5.32 3.88 -10.13
C THR A 131 3.96 3.18 -10.05
N PRO A 132 2.87 3.86 -10.42
CA PRO A 132 1.56 3.21 -10.53
C PRO A 132 1.57 2.02 -11.49
N ALA A 133 2.38 2.08 -12.56
CA ALA A 133 2.55 0.98 -13.51
C ALA A 133 3.14 -0.28 -12.84
N ALA A 134 4.17 -0.10 -12.00
CA ALA A 134 4.79 -1.20 -11.26
C ALA A 134 3.83 -1.85 -10.26
N ILE A 135 3.02 -1.03 -9.57
CA ILE A 135 1.96 -1.52 -8.67
C ILE A 135 0.91 -2.32 -9.43
N MET A 136 0.43 -1.81 -10.56
CA MET A 136 -0.56 -2.51 -11.39
C MET A 136 -0.02 -3.83 -11.95
N GLN A 137 1.27 -3.87 -12.30
CA GLN A 137 1.92 -5.08 -12.79
C GLN A 137 1.90 -6.19 -11.72
N VAL A 138 2.30 -5.88 -10.49
CA VAL A 138 2.29 -6.89 -9.41
C VAL A 138 0.87 -7.31 -9.02
N GLN A 139 -0.09 -6.38 -9.05
CA GLN A 139 -1.51 -6.72 -8.86
C GLN A 139 -2.03 -7.70 -9.92
N ARG A 140 -1.64 -7.49 -11.18
CA ARG A 140 -1.98 -8.39 -12.28
C ARG A 140 -1.33 -9.75 -12.07
N ASP A 141 -0.03 -9.77 -11.82
CA ASP A 141 0.74 -11.01 -11.73
C ASP A 141 0.24 -11.89 -10.59
N LEU A 142 -0.07 -11.29 -9.43
CA LEU A 142 -0.68 -11.99 -8.31
C LEU A 142 -2.05 -12.58 -8.68
N LEU A 143 -2.95 -11.78 -9.27
CA LEU A 143 -4.28 -12.26 -9.67
C LEU A 143 -4.19 -13.40 -10.69
N VAL A 144 -3.30 -13.27 -11.67
CA VAL A 144 -3.08 -14.30 -12.69
C VAL A 144 -2.55 -15.58 -12.06
N GLN A 145 -1.57 -15.48 -11.16
CA GLN A 145 -1.03 -16.63 -10.45
C GLN A 145 -2.12 -17.35 -9.62
N ASP A 146 -2.90 -16.62 -8.83
CA ASP A 146 -3.95 -17.19 -7.98
C ASP A 146 -5.05 -17.85 -8.81
N MET A 147 -5.46 -17.17 -9.89
CA MET A 147 -6.46 -17.70 -10.82
C MET A 147 -5.97 -18.97 -11.50
N ILE A 148 -4.74 -19.00 -12.01
CA ILE A 148 -4.14 -20.20 -12.60
C ILE A 148 -4.10 -21.32 -11.57
N GLY A 149 -3.59 -21.05 -10.36
CA GLY A 149 -3.51 -22.05 -9.30
C GLY A 149 -4.86 -22.64 -8.88
N LEU A 150 -5.93 -21.84 -8.94
CA LEU A 150 -7.30 -22.33 -8.73
C LEU A 150 -7.80 -23.17 -9.90
N MET A 151 -7.57 -22.72 -11.14
CA MET A 151 -8.10 -23.35 -12.35
C MET A 151 -7.36 -24.63 -12.75
N GLU A 152 -6.06 -24.73 -12.50
CA GLU A 152 -5.25 -25.94 -12.76
C GLU A 152 -5.69 -27.17 -11.96
N ARG A 153 -6.53 -26.99 -10.92
CA ARG A 153 -7.19 -28.09 -10.22
C ARG A 153 -8.24 -28.80 -11.07
N HIS A 154 -8.70 -28.16 -12.16
CA HIS A 154 -9.81 -28.61 -12.99
C HIS A 154 -9.47 -28.66 -14.49
N PHE A 155 -8.48 -27.90 -14.95
CA PHE A 155 -8.10 -27.75 -16.36
C PHE A 155 -6.58 -27.93 -16.53
N ASP A 156 -6.12 -28.21 -17.75
CA ASP A 156 -4.68 -28.21 -18.05
C ASP A 156 -4.18 -26.77 -18.18
N GLY A 157 -3.02 -26.45 -17.59
CA GLY A 157 -2.46 -25.09 -17.61
C GLY A 157 -2.26 -24.53 -19.03
N SER A 158 -2.05 -25.40 -20.02
CA SER A 158 -1.94 -24.98 -21.43
C SER A 158 -3.25 -24.46 -22.04
N GLU A 159 -4.39 -24.80 -21.45
CA GLU A 159 -5.72 -24.35 -21.87
C GLU A 159 -6.08 -22.96 -21.29
N LEU A 160 -5.36 -22.50 -20.27
CA LEU A 160 -5.69 -21.28 -19.54
C LEU A 160 -5.22 -19.98 -20.24
N GLY A 161 -4.51 -20.08 -21.37
CA GLY A 161 -3.96 -18.93 -22.08
C GLY A 161 -5.00 -17.87 -22.46
N GLU A 162 -6.19 -18.28 -22.91
CA GLU A 162 -7.27 -17.33 -23.26
C GLU A 162 -7.85 -16.64 -22.02
N VAL A 163 -7.84 -17.30 -20.87
CA VAL A 163 -8.30 -16.73 -19.60
C VAL A 163 -7.33 -15.67 -19.11
N VAL A 164 -6.02 -15.96 -19.16
CA VAL A 164 -4.97 -14.99 -18.84
C VAL A 164 -5.08 -13.78 -19.76
N ALA A 165 -5.24 -13.98 -21.08
CA ALA A 165 -5.42 -12.88 -22.02
C ALA A 165 -6.66 -12.01 -21.73
N ALA A 166 -7.73 -12.60 -21.20
CA ALA A 166 -8.92 -11.85 -20.77
C ALA A 166 -8.63 -10.96 -19.54
N VAL A 167 -7.86 -11.46 -18.57
CA VAL A 167 -7.40 -10.67 -17.42
C VAL A 167 -6.48 -9.54 -17.87
N ASP A 168 -5.55 -9.81 -18.78
CA ASP A 168 -4.62 -8.82 -19.33
C ASP A 168 -5.36 -7.63 -19.92
N LYS A 169 -6.39 -7.92 -20.70
CA LYS A 169 -7.25 -6.91 -21.29
C LYS A 169 -7.95 -6.03 -20.24
N LEU A 170 -8.35 -6.57 -19.10
CA LEU A 170 -8.95 -5.79 -18.01
C LEU A 170 -7.92 -4.85 -17.37
N PHE A 171 -6.69 -5.33 -17.17
CA PHE A 171 -5.61 -4.51 -16.62
C PHE A 171 -5.13 -3.43 -17.59
N GLU A 172 -5.04 -3.74 -18.89
CA GLU A 172 -4.75 -2.75 -19.94
C GLU A 172 -5.78 -1.61 -19.94
N GLN A 173 -7.08 -1.95 -19.88
CA GLN A 173 -8.14 -0.95 -19.80
C GLN A 173 -8.03 -0.06 -18.55
N ARG A 174 -7.70 -0.65 -17.39
CA ARG A 174 -7.47 0.11 -16.15
C ARG A 174 -6.24 1.01 -16.28
N PHE A 175 -5.18 0.52 -16.92
CA PHE A 175 -3.95 1.26 -17.10
C PHE A 175 -4.17 2.47 -18.01
N ASP A 176 -4.86 2.27 -19.14
CA ASP A 176 -5.24 3.35 -20.05
C ASP A 176 -6.10 4.40 -19.35
N ALA A 177 -7.09 3.98 -18.55
CA ALA A 177 -7.92 4.89 -17.78
C ALA A 177 -7.10 5.73 -16.77
N LEU A 178 -6.13 5.10 -16.09
CA LEU A 178 -5.23 5.77 -15.15
C LEU A 178 -4.30 6.77 -15.85
N VAL A 179 -3.69 6.38 -16.96
CA VAL A 179 -2.82 7.27 -17.74
C VAL A 179 -3.60 8.49 -18.25
N ASN A 180 -4.80 8.26 -18.77
CA ASN A 180 -5.67 9.34 -19.25
C ASN A 180 -6.04 10.31 -18.12
N SER A 181 -6.39 9.82 -16.93
CA SER A 181 -6.76 10.67 -15.80
C SER A 181 -5.58 11.53 -15.31
N MET A 182 -4.36 10.99 -15.29
CA MET A 182 -3.14 11.75 -14.95
C MET A 182 -2.79 12.81 -16.00
N GLN A 183 -3.06 12.55 -17.29
CA GLN A 183 -2.86 13.52 -18.35
C GLN A 183 -3.89 14.66 -18.30
N LEU A 184 -5.14 14.35 -17.96
CA LEU A 184 -6.21 15.33 -17.73
C LEU A 184 -5.94 16.24 -16.51
N GLY A 185 -5.27 15.73 -15.49
CA GLY A 185 -4.89 16.49 -14.29
C GLY A 185 -3.72 17.45 -14.46
N LYS A 186 -2.99 17.42 -15.58
CA LYS A 186 -1.90 18.39 -15.83
C LYS A 186 -2.52 19.75 -16.19
N PRO A 187 -2.28 20.82 -15.41
CA PRO A 187 -2.68 22.16 -15.84
C PRO A 187 -2.05 22.46 -17.20
N PRO A 188 -2.75 23.18 -18.11
CA PRO A 188 -2.26 23.40 -19.45
C PRO A 188 -0.84 23.97 -19.37
N ARG A 189 0.14 23.24 -19.93
CA ARG A 189 1.48 23.78 -20.13
C ARG A 189 1.28 25.03 -20.98
N GLY A 190 1.42 26.20 -20.34
CA GLY A 190 1.21 27.48 -20.98
C GLY A 190 2.01 27.50 -22.28
N LEU A 191 1.31 27.62 -23.41
CA LEU A 191 1.95 27.92 -24.67
C LEU A 191 2.73 29.22 -24.46
N GLY A 192 4.06 29.10 -24.46
CA GLY A 192 4.95 30.24 -24.60
C GLY A 192 4.65 30.92 -25.92
N GLY A 193 3.77 31.91 -25.90
CA GLY A 193 3.49 32.79 -27.02
C GLY A 193 4.68 33.74 -27.25
N PRO A 194 5.02 34.06 -28.51
CA PRO A 194 6.14 34.92 -28.82
C PRO A 194 5.80 36.40 -28.53
N GLN A 195 6.76 37.08 -27.89
CA GLN A 195 7.20 38.46 -28.14
C GLN A 195 6.15 39.52 -28.59
N GLY A 196 5.91 40.51 -27.72
CA GLY A 196 5.62 41.89 -28.14
C GLY A 196 4.40 42.55 -27.50
N GLY A 197 4.57 43.78 -26.99
CA GLY A 197 3.47 44.75 -26.89
C GLY A 197 3.28 45.48 -25.55
N SER A 198 3.94 46.63 -25.45
CA SER A 198 3.55 47.86 -24.75
C SER A 198 2.14 47.99 -24.13
N GLY A 199 2.10 48.57 -22.92
CA GLY A 199 1.31 49.80 -22.70
C GLY A 199 0.16 49.76 -21.70
N HIS A 200 0.22 50.69 -20.71
CA HIS A 200 -0.86 51.37 -19.98
C HIS A 200 -1.86 50.50 -19.18
N GLY A 201 -2.28 50.82 -17.96
CA GLY A 201 -2.58 52.11 -17.36
C GLY A 201 -3.68 51.84 -16.30
N GLY A 202 -3.69 52.63 -15.22
CA GLY A 202 -4.47 52.33 -14.02
C GLY A 202 -6.00 52.39 -14.16
N GLY A 203 -6.70 51.90 -13.14
CA GLY A 203 -8.16 51.99 -13.07
C GLY A 203 -8.72 51.47 -11.75
N ARG A 204 -9.07 52.40 -10.86
CA ARG A 204 -9.70 52.20 -9.55
C ARG A 204 -11.09 51.53 -9.68
N LYS A 205 -11.38 50.54 -8.84
CA LYS A 205 -12.74 50.04 -8.60
C LYS A 205 -13.56 51.05 -7.78
N PRO A 206 -14.80 51.39 -8.15
CA PRO A 206 -15.79 51.90 -7.20
C PRO A 206 -16.66 50.76 -6.65
N ARG A 207 -16.92 50.84 -5.34
CA ARG A 207 -17.93 50.08 -4.60
C ARG A 207 -19.32 50.49 -5.08
N HIS A 208 -20.27 49.56 -5.17
CA HIS A 208 -21.67 49.86 -4.84
C HIS A 208 -22.34 48.70 -4.12
N LEU A 209 -23.02 49.06 -3.04
CA LEU A 209 -24.04 48.32 -2.31
C LEU A 209 -25.21 47.95 -3.23
N HIS A 210 -25.76 46.76 -3.04
CA HIS A 210 -27.11 46.58 -2.48
C HIS A 210 -27.14 45.27 -1.69
#